data_AF-A0A6I4ZR39-F1
#
_entry.id   AF-A0A6I4ZR39-F1
#
_cell.length_a   1.000
_cell.length_b   1.000
_cell.length_c   1.000
_cell.angle_alpha   90.00
_cell.angle_beta   90.00
_cell.angle_gamma   90.00
#
_symmetry.space_group_name_H-M   'P 1'
#
loop_
_entity.id
_entity.type
_entity.pdbx_description
1 polymer ?
#
loop_
_entity_poly.entity_id
_entity_poly.type
_entity_poly.pdbx_seq_one_letter_code
_entity_poly.pdbx_strand_id
1 'polypeptide(L)'
;GSAIFLGGWQFPLGDDWGWGWQRVLTLIKSLIMIMLIFWVRATLPRLRMDQLMSFCWKALIEVSFALLLVNGLFLFHEWPQEILAIVNWVGAILFLGGIYLRAARKPSTKNLVGSYKHAEVPNP
;
A
#
# COMPACT_ATOMS: atom_id res chain seq x y z
N GLY A 1 6.59 -13.16 -0.95
CA GLY A 1 6.75 -11.79 -1.48
C GLY A 1 7.46 -11.80 -2.82
N SER A 2 8.79 -11.80 -2.80
CA SER A 2 9.65 -11.73 -4.00
C SER A 2 9.34 -12.76 -5.10
N ALA A 3 8.99 -13.99 -4.73
CA ALA A 3 8.68 -15.04 -5.70
C ALA A 3 7.30 -14.88 -6.37
N ILE A 4 6.32 -14.31 -5.68
CA ILE A 4 4.92 -14.25 -6.15
C ILE A 4 4.66 -12.94 -6.91
N PHE A 5 5.19 -11.82 -6.40
CA PHE A 5 4.85 -10.48 -6.91
C PHE A 5 5.91 -9.90 -7.86
N LEU A 6 7.17 -10.35 -7.78
CA LEU A 6 8.25 -9.82 -8.61
C LEU A 6 8.72 -10.83 -9.68
N GLY A 7 7.79 -11.57 -10.28
CA GLY A 7 8.08 -12.46 -11.41
C GLY A 7 8.85 -13.74 -11.07
N GLY A 8 8.88 -14.17 -9.80
CA GLY A 8 9.46 -15.47 -9.45
C GLY A 8 10.94 -15.58 -9.79
N TRP A 9 11.28 -16.65 -10.51
CA TRP A 9 12.63 -16.94 -10.99
C TRP A 9 12.87 -16.42 -12.42
N GLN A 10 11.80 -16.21 -13.19
CA GLN A 10 11.87 -15.78 -14.58
C GLN A 10 11.82 -14.26 -14.64
N PHE A 11 12.99 -13.65 -14.79
CA PHE A 11 13.06 -12.22 -15.10
C PHE A 11 12.66 -12.00 -16.57
N PRO A 12 11.93 -10.92 -16.92
CA PRO A 12 11.42 -10.68 -18.27
C PRO A 12 12.47 -10.56 -19.40
N LEU A 13 13.77 -10.66 -19.09
CA LEU A 13 14.87 -10.76 -20.06
C LEU A 13 15.22 -12.20 -20.48
N GLY A 14 14.39 -13.19 -20.14
CA GLY A 14 14.46 -14.53 -20.73
C GLY A 14 15.48 -15.48 -20.09
N ASP A 15 15.36 -16.75 -20.48
CA ASP A 15 16.19 -17.88 -20.01
C ASP A 15 17.61 -17.89 -20.63
N ASP A 16 17.86 -16.97 -21.57
CA ASP A 16 19.09 -16.87 -22.34
C ASP A 16 20.32 -16.51 -21.50
N TRP A 17 20.12 -15.91 -20.32
CA TRP A 17 21.22 -15.51 -19.42
C TRP A 17 21.74 -16.64 -18.53
N GLY A 18 21.13 -17.83 -18.64
CA GLY A 18 21.53 -19.04 -17.92
C GLY A 18 21.03 -19.10 -16.46
N TRP A 19 20.75 -20.32 -16.02
CA TRP A 19 20.22 -20.64 -14.68
C TRP A 19 20.99 -20.00 -13.52
N GLY A 20 22.32 -19.84 -13.65
CA GLY A 20 23.17 -19.23 -12.64
C GLY A 20 22.83 -17.76 -12.37
N TRP A 21 22.54 -16.98 -13.41
CA TRP A 21 22.27 -15.54 -13.30
C TRP A 21 20.90 -15.25 -12.71
N GLN A 22 19.88 -16.04 -13.08
CA GLN A 22 18.53 -15.92 -12.51
C GLN A 22 18.50 -16.13 -11.00
N ARG A 23 19.33 -17.05 -10.48
CA ARG A 23 19.51 -17.23 -9.02
C ARG A 23 20.07 -16.00 -8.36
N VAL A 24 21.15 -15.46 -8.92
CA VAL A 24 21.83 -14.29 -8.37
C VAL A 24 20.88 -13.08 -8.36
N LEU A 25 20.16 -12.84 -9.46
CA LEU A 25 19.14 -11.79 -9.53
C LEU A 25 18.02 -11.99 -8.51
N THR A 26 17.53 -13.22 -8.36
CA THR A 26 16.49 -13.56 -7.38
C THR A 26 16.95 -13.31 -5.94
N LEU A 27 18.21 -13.63 -5.64
CA LEU A 27 18.85 -13.34 -4.35
C LEU A 27 19.05 -11.84 -4.12
N ILE A 28 19.48 -11.09 -5.15
CA ILE A 28 19.65 -9.64 -5.04
C ILE A 28 18.30 -8.97 -4.74
N LYS A 29 17.23 -9.30 -5.47
CA LYS A 29 15.91 -8.70 -5.19
C LYS A 29 15.38 -9.09 -3.82
N SER A 30 15.65 -10.30 -3.32
CA SER A 30 15.22 -10.69 -1.97
C SER A 30 15.99 -9.95 -0.89
N LEU A 31 17.31 -9.76 -1.06
CA LEU A 31 18.15 -8.92 -0.19
C LEU A 31 17.66 -7.47 -0.16
N ILE A 32 17.31 -6.90 -1.32
CA ILE A 32 16.71 -5.55 -1.40
C ILE A 32 15.39 -5.51 -0.62
N MET A 33 14.53 -6.52 -0.75
CA MET A 33 13.27 -6.61 0.00
C MET A 33 13.51 -6.64 1.52
N ILE A 34 14.50 -7.42 1.98
CA ILE A 34 14.89 -7.46 3.39
C ILE A 34 15.43 -6.10 3.84
N MET A 35 16.32 -5.48 3.06
CA MET A 35 16.86 -4.14 3.33
C MET A 35 15.74 -3.10 3.47
N LEU A 36 14.74 -3.14 2.59
CA LEU A 36 13.57 -2.26 2.67
C LEU A 36 12.77 -2.47 3.96
N ILE A 37 12.54 -3.72 4.38
CA ILE A 37 11.83 -4.02 5.64
C ILE A 37 12.62 -3.48 6.84
N PHE A 38 13.94 -3.67 6.85
CA PHE A 38 14.82 -3.09 7.87
C PHE A 38 14.77 -1.57 7.87
N TRP A 39 14.78 -0.93 6.70
CA TRP A 39 14.71 0.52 6.58
C TRP A 39 13.37 1.08 7.06
N VAL A 40 12.26 0.43 6.72
CA VAL A 40 10.92 0.79 7.22
C VAL A 40 10.85 0.65 8.74
N ARG A 41 11.44 -0.41 9.32
CA ARG A 41 11.53 -0.59 10.77
C ARG A 41 12.35 0.51 11.44
N ALA A 42 13.42 0.97 10.79
CA ALA A 42 14.28 2.04 11.29
C ALA A 42 13.62 3.44 11.20
N THR A 43 12.78 3.67 10.19
CA THR A 43 12.15 4.98 9.93
C THR A 43 10.80 5.18 10.61
N LEU A 44 10.07 4.11 10.97
CA LEU A 44 8.77 4.23 11.63
C LEU A 44 8.90 4.34 13.16
N PRO A 45 8.65 5.53 13.75
CA PRO A 45 8.59 5.67 15.20
C PRO A 45 7.34 4.97 15.75
N ARG A 46 7.55 3.90 16.52
CA ARG A 46 6.57 3.12 17.34
C ARG A 46 5.09 3.48 17.09
N LEU A 47 4.50 2.89 16.04
CA LEU A 47 3.06 2.99 15.79
C LEU A 47 2.29 2.07 16.75
N ARG A 48 1.16 2.54 17.28
CA ARG A 48 0.28 1.73 18.12
C ARG A 48 -0.37 0.64 17.27
N MET A 49 -0.36 -0.62 17.75
CA MET A 49 -0.92 -1.77 17.01
C MET A 49 -2.39 -1.56 16.62
N ASP A 50 -3.15 -0.85 17.45
CA ASP A 50 -4.56 -0.54 17.18
C ASP A 50 -4.74 0.35 15.92
N GLN A 51 -3.82 1.29 15.68
CA GLN A 51 -3.85 2.13 14.48
C GLN A 51 -3.54 1.31 13.23
N LEU A 52 -2.56 0.40 13.33
CA LEU A 52 -2.22 -0.53 12.25
C LEU A 52 -3.39 -1.46 11.94
N MET A 53 -4.04 -2.00 12.97
CA MET A 53 -5.19 -2.90 12.81
C MET A 53 -6.36 -2.18 12.11
N SER A 54 -6.66 -0.94 12.52
CA SER A 54 -7.71 -0.15 11.88
C SER A 54 -7.41 0.16 10.41
N PHE A 55 -6.14 0.36 10.04
CA PHE A 55 -5.72 0.57 8.66
C PHE A 55 -5.82 -0.71 7.82
N CYS A 56 -5.32 -1.83 8.35
CA CYS A 56 -5.44 -3.13 7.70
C CYS A 56 -6.91 -3.50 7.44
N TRP A 57 -7.76 -3.31 8.44
CA TRP A 57 -9.16 -3.75 8.35
C TRP A 57 -10.01 -2.84 7.46
N LYS A 58 -9.83 -1.51 7.56
CA LYS A 58 -10.70 -0.53 6.88
C LYS A 58 -10.17 -0.07 5.53
N ALA A 59 -8.91 -0.34 5.19
CA ALA A 59 -8.34 0.09 3.92
C ALA A 59 -7.81 -1.11 3.11
N LEU A 60 -6.96 -1.96 3.70
CA LEU A 60 -6.34 -3.06 2.94
C LEU A 60 -7.34 -4.13 2.51
N ILE A 61 -8.28 -4.51 3.38
CA ILE A 61 -9.27 -5.55 3.04
C ILE A 61 -10.19 -5.06 1.92
N GLU A 62 -10.74 -3.85 2.06
CA GLU A 62 -11.68 -3.29 1.08
C GLU A 62 -11.03 -3.14 -0.31
N VAL A 63 -9.79 -2.64 -0.34
CA VAL A 63 -9.05 -2.47 -1.59
C VAL A 63 -8.66 -3.81 -2.22
N SER A 64 -8.22 -4.78 -1.41
CA SER A 64 -7.85 -6.10 -1.93
C SER A 64 -9.06 -6.82 -2.53
N PHE A 65 -10.23 -6.68 -1.91
CA PHE A 65 -11.47 -7.24 -2.42
C PHE A 65 -11.90 -6.57 -3.73
N ALA A 66 -11.83 -5.24 -3.80
CA ALA A 66 -12.11 -4.51 -5.03
C ALA A 66 -11.16 -4.92 -6.18
N LEU A 67 -9.86 -5.07 -5.90
CA LEU A 67 -8.88 -5.55 -6.88
C LEU A 67 -9.23 -6.95 -7.37
N LEU A 68 -9.60 -7.86 -6.47
CA LEU A 68 -9.96 -9.23 -6.83
C LEU A 68 -11.18 -9.27 -7.76
N LEU A 69 -12.22 -8.47 -7.46
CA LEU A 69 -13.40 -8.38 -8.32
C LEU A 69 -13.08 -7.79 -9.70
N VAL A 70 -12.29 -6.72 -9.75
CA VAL A 70 -11.88 -6.09 -11.02
C VAL A 70 -11.10 -7.08 -11.88
N ASN A 71 -10.11 -7.77 -11.31
CA ASN A 71 -9.33 -8.76 -12.04
C ASN A 71 -10.21 -9.94 -12.51
N GLY A 72 -11.16 -10.40 -11.69
CA GLY A 72 -12.11 -11.45 -12.06
C GLY A 72 -13.04 -11.05 -13.22
N LEU A 73 -13.58 -9.83 -13.21
CA LEU A 73 -14.42 -9.30 -14.29
C LEU A 73 -13.66 -9.14 -15.61
N PHE A 74 -12.41 -8.69 -15.53
CA PHE A 74 -11.53 -8.55 -16.70
C PHE A 74 -11.23 -9.90 -17.35
N LEU A 75 -10.99 -10.94 -16.54
CA LEU A 75 -10.78 -12.28 -17.03
C LEU A 75 -12.03 -12.84 -17.73
N PHE A 76 -13.21 -12.59 -17.17
CA PHE A 76 -14.48 -13.02 -17.77
C PHE A 76 -14.76 -12.37 -19.13
N HIS A 77 -14.38 -11.10 -19.31
CA HIS A 77 -14.59 -10.38 -20.57
C HIS A 77 -13.46 -10.56 -21.58
N GLU A 78 -12.40 -11.31 -21.25
CA GLU A 78 -11.21 -11.52 -22.10
C GLU A 78 -10.58 -10.23 -22.64
N TRP A 79 -10.60 -9.16 -21.83
CA TRP A 79 -9.99 -7.89 -22.24
C TRP A 79 -8.46 -8.00 -22.33
N PRO A 80 -7.83 -7.23 -23.25
CA PRO A 80 -6.38 -7.24 -23.38
C PRO A 80 -5.72 -6.77 -22.07
N GLN A 81 -4.65 -7.48 -21.71
CA GLN A 81 -3.90 -7.29 -20.46
C GLN A 81 -3.34 -5.88 -20.25
N GLU A 82 -3.19 -5.12 -21.33
CA GLU A 82 -2.76 -3.71 -21.27
C GLU A 82 -3.79 -2.83 -20.57
N ILE A 83 -5.09 -3.07 -20.81
CA ILE A 83 -6.16 -2.32 -20.17
C ILE A 83 -6.18 -2.65 -18.67
N LEU A 84 -5.99 -3.92 -18.32
CA LEU A 84 -5.90 -4.35 -16.92
C LEU A 84 -4.72 -3.68 -16.21
N ALA A 85 -3.55 -3.62 -16.86
CA ALA A 85 -2.39 -2.94 -16.33
C ALA A 85 -2.69 -1.45 -16.07
N ILE A 86 -3.25 -0.75 -17.06
CA ILE A 86 -3.62 0.66 -16.93
C ILE A 86 -4.61 0.86 -15.77
N VAL A 87 -5.65 0.03 -15.68
CA VAL A 87 -6.65 0.11 -14.61
C VAL A 87 -6.01 -0.11 -13.24
N ASN A 88 -5.12 -1.09 -13.10
CA ASN A 88 -4.39 -1.33 -11.85
C ASN A 88 -3.47 -0.15 -11.49
N TRP A 89 -2.77 0.44 -12.47
CA TRP A 89 -1.93 1.62 -12.25
C TRP A 89 -2.75 2.85 -11.84
N VAL A 90 -3.88 3.11 -12.51
CA VAL A 90 -4.80 4.21 -12.17
C VAL A 90 -5.38 4.00 -10.78
N GLY A 91 -5.83 2.78 -10.46
CA GLY A 91 -6.33 2.42 -9.13
C GLY A 91 -5.28 2.62 -8.03
N ALA A 92 -4.03 2.24 -8.29
CA ALA A 92 -2.92 2.43 -7.37
C ALA A 92 -2.62 3.93 -7.13
N ILE A 93 -2.60 4.75 -8.18
CA ILE A 93 -2.38 6.20 -8.08
C ILE A 93 -3.50 6.87 -7.28
N LEU A 94 -4.77 6.51 -7.55
CA LEU A 94 -5.92 7.03 -6.82
C LEU A 94 -5.86 6.64 -5.33
N PHE A 95 -5.48 5.40 -5.03
CA PHE A 95 -5.35 4.93 -3.66
C PHE A 95 -4.23 5.69 -2.90
N LEU A 96 -3.04 5.81 -3.50
CA LEU A 96 -1.92 6.53 -2.92
C LEU A 96 -2.22 8.04 -2.78
N GLY A 97 -2.86 8.64 -3.78
CA GLY A 97 -3.33 10.03 -3.73
C GLY A 97 -4.38 10.23 -2.64
N GLY A 98 -5.30 9.30 -2.45
CA GLY A 98 -6.29 9.31 -1.37
C GLY A 98 -5.64 9.26 0.02
N ILE A 99 -4.60 8.43 0.20
CA ILE A 99 -3.80 8.39 1.43
C ILE A 99 -3.08 9.72 1.64
N TYR A 100 -2.43 10.27 0.61
CA TYR A 100 -1.71 11.54 0.69
C TYR A 100 -2.65 12.70 1.05
N LEU A 101 -3.80 12.82 0.38
CA LEU A 101 -4.79 13.85 0.67
C LEU A 101 -5.37 13.70 2.08
N ARG A 102 -5.63 12.48 2.54
CA ARG A 102 -6.12 12.23 3.90
C ARG A 102 -5.06 12.56 4.95
N ALA A 103 -3.78 12.30 4.66
CA ALA A 103 -2.66 12.70 5.51
C ALA A 103 -2.44 14.22 5.53
N ALA A 104 -2.69 14.90 4.41
CA ALA A 104 -2.51 16.35 4.27
C ALA A 104 -3.65 17.19 4.90
N ARG A 105 -4.84 16.59 5.14
CA ARG A 105 -5.94 17.26 5.84
C ARG A 105 -5.60 17.46 7.32
N LYS A 106 -5.02 18.62 7.67
CA LYS A 106 -4.90 19.06 9.07
C LYS A 106 -6.31 19.30 9.65
N PRO A 107 -6.65 18.74 10.84
CA PRO A 107 -7.92 19.06 11.48
C PRO A 107 -7.97 20.56 11.84
N SER A 108 -9.06 21.23 11.49
CA SER A 108 -9.27 22.65 11.78
C SER A 108 -9.45 22.86 13.28
N THR A 109 -8.41 23.31 13.97
CA THR A 109 -8.38 23.53 15.42
C THR A 109 -9.03 24.85 15.87
N LYS A 110 -9.58 25.65 14.94
CA LYS A 110 -10.15 26.98 15.23
C LYS A 110 -11.26 26.97 16.29
N ASN A 111 -12.02 25.87 16.41
CA ASN A 111 -13.13 25.75 17.36
C ASN A 111 -12.75 25.13 18.70
N LEU A 112 -11.52 24.62 18.87
CA LEU A 112 -11.09 23.95 20.11
C LEU A 112 -10.51 24.91 21.14
N VAL A 113 -9.99 26.06 20.72
CA VAL A 113 -9.36 27.06 21.61
C VAL A 113 -10.39 27.80 22.49
N GLY A 114 -11.65 27.89 22.03
CA GLY A 114 -12.72 28.56 22.78
C GLY A 114 -13.54 27.64 23.70
N SER A 115 -13.49 26.32 23.50
CA SER A 115 -14.38 25.38 24.20
C SER A 115 -14.03 25.18 25.67
N TYR A 116 -12.77 25.36 26.07
CA TYR A 116 -12.35 25.28 27.47
C TYR A 116 -12.91 26.44 28.31
N LYS A 117 -13.15 27.61 27.69
CA LYS A 117 -13.64 28.81 28.36
C LYS A 117 -15.10 28.73 28.82
N HIS A 118 -15.86 27.78 28.27
CA HIS A 118 -17.28 27.58 28.56
C HIS A 118 -17.56 26.32 29.39
N ALA A 119 -16.56 25.47 29.61
CA ALA A 119 -16.73 24.18 30.29
C ALA A 119 -16.50 24.23 31.82
N GLU A 120 -16.00 25.35 32.36
CA GLU A 120 -15.48 25.39 33.74
C GLU A 120 -16.34 26.17 34.75
N VAL A 121 -17.52 26.70 34.42
CA VAL A 121 -18.31 27.47 35.42
C VAL A 121 -19.77 26.98 35.50
N PRO A 122 -20.08 26.02 36.39
CA PRO A 122 -21.41 25.90 36.97
C PRO A 122 -21.73 27.20 37.74
N ASN A 123 -22.80 27.89 37.33
CA ASN A 123 -23.30 29.09 38.00
C ASN A 123 -23.82 28.71 39.41
N PRO A 124 -23.49 29.46 40.47
CA PRO A 124 -23.95 29.18 41.85
C PRO A 124 -25.47 29.17 41.99
#